data_AF-A0A2Z6S2K5-F1
#
_entry.id   AF-A0A2Z6S2K5-F1
#
_cell.length_a   1.000
_cell.length_b   1.000
_cell.length_c   1.000
_cell.angle_alpha   90.00
_cell.angle_beta   90.00
_cell.angle_gamma   90.00
#
_symmetry.space_group_name_H-M   'P 1'
#
loop_
_entity.id
_entity.type
_entity.pdbx_description
1 polymer ?
#
loop_
_entity_poly.entity_id
_entity_poly.type
_entity_poly.pdbx_seq_one_letter_code
_entity_poly.pdbx_strand_id
1 'polypeptide(L)'
;MPKLQSLDFKSIYHEKDKEFDFGEYLSTSLIRVVSENLRIIGIPYNIKFSLKTLETFFEKWRGRPAITILMEYPQFYQRDDSYKNLISKYKMEGVIKDINV
;
A
#
# COMPACT_ATOMS: atom_id res chain seq x y z
N MET A 1 4.78 -10.70 -22.68
CA MET A 1 3.87 -9.70 -22.10
C MET A 1 4.66 -8.75 -21.22
N PRO A 2 4.44 -7.43 -21.29
CA PRO A 2 5.13 -6.48 -20.41
C PRO A 2 4.81 -6.81 -18.95
N LYS A 3 5.85 -6.99 -18.14
CA LYS A 3 5.73 -7.24 -16.70
C LYS A 3 5.86 -5.92 -15.98
N LEU A 4 4.73 -5.36 -15.52
CA LEU A 4 4.73 -4.14 -14.70
C LEU A 4 5.39 -4.47 -13.35
N GLN A 5 6.50 -3.79 -13.03
CA GLN A 5 7.28 -4.04 -11.80
C GLN A 5 7.16 -2.93 -10.76
N SER A 6 6.92 -1.70 -11.21
CA SER A 6 6.79 -0.52 -10.35
C SER A 6 5.59 0.31 -10.81
N LEU A 7 4.88 0.89 -9.86
CA LEU A 7 3.78 1.82 -10.09
C LEU A 7 3.93 3.01 -9.15
N ASP A 8 3.89 4.21 -9.70
CA ASP A 8 4.04 5.46 -8.95
C ASP A 8 2.85 6.37 -9.26
N PHE A 9 2.08 6.71 -8.23
CA PHE A 9 0.90 7.55 -8.34
C PHE A 9 1.28 9.00 -8.07
N LYS A 10 1.18 9.85 -9.09
CA LYS A 10 1.32 11.30 -8.93
C LYS A 10 -0.06 11.90 -8.68
N SER A 11 -0.20 12.63 -7.59
CA SER A 11 -1.41 13.43 -7.36
C SER A 11 -1.22 14.87 -7.82
N ILE A 12 -2.23 15.38 -8.52
CA ILE A 12 -2.38 16.80 -8.88
C ILE A 12 -3.67 17.42 -8.29
N TYR A 13 -4.51 16.63 -7.63
CA TYR A 13 -5.80 17.06 -7.07
C TYR A 13 -6.00 16.52 -5.65
N HIS A 14 -6.31 17.43 -4.72
CA HIS A 14 -6.63 17.13 -3.33
C HIS A 14 -8.11 17.39 -3.08
N GLU A 15 -8.91 16.33 -3.07
CA GLU A 15 -10.24 16.38 -2.47
C GLU A 15 -10.10 16.04 -0.99
N LYS A 16 -10.22 17.07 -0.13
CA LYS A 16 -10.32 16.87 1.32
C LYS A 16 -11.45 15.87 1.59
N ASP A 17 -11.21 14.99 2.57
CA ASP A 17 -12.14 13.96 3.04
C ASP A 17 -12.35 12.74 2.13
N LYS A 18 -11.64 12.64 0.99
CA LYS A 18 -11.68 11.46 0.10
C LYS A 18 -10.47 10.54 0.16
N GLU A 19 -9.49 10.88 1.00
CA GLU A 19 -8.19 10.19 1.06
C GLU A 19 -8.31 8.68 1.38
N PHE A 20 -9.26 8.31 2.26
CA PHE A 20 -9.53 6.90 2.60
C PHE A 20 -10.33 6.16 1.53
N ASP A 21 -11.30 6.82 0.89
CA ASP A 21 -12.04 6.27 -0.25
C ASP A 21 -11.03 5.90 -1.35
N PHE A 22 -10.09 6.79 -1.65
CA PHE A 22 -9.02 6.53 -2.63
C PHE A 22 -8.12 5.37 -2.21
N GLY A 23 -7.79 5.22 -0.92
CA GLY A 23 -7.04 4.06 -0.43
C GLY A 23 -7.77 2.73 -0.66
N GLU A 24 -9.10 2.70 -0.44
CA GLU A 24 -9.91 1.51 -0.71
C GLU A 24 -10.01 1.19 -2.21
N TYR A 25 -10.26 2.20 -3.05
CA TYR A 25 -10.26 2.04 -4.50
C TYR A 25 -8.92 1.57 -5.05
N LEU A 26 -7.82 2.11 -4.52
CA LEU A 26 -6.49 1.71 -4.91
C LEU A 26 -6.21 0.26 -4.52
N SER A 27 -6.48 -0.12 -3.27
CA SER A 27 -6.30 -1.50 -2.77
C SER A 27 -7.04 -2.51 -3.65
N THR A 28 -8.33 -2.27 -3.89
CA THR A 28 -9.17 -3.15 -4.72
C THR A 28 -8.69 -3.24 -6.17
N SER A 29 -8.23 -2.13 -6.74
CA SER A 29 -7.69 -2.10 -8.11
C SER A 29 -6.36 -2.85 -8.23
N LEU A 30 -5.45 -2.66 -7.28
CA LEU A 30 -4.15 -3.35 -7.27
C LEU A 30 -4.31 -4.87 -7.18
N ILE A 31 -5.20 -5.34 -6.30
CA ILE A 31 -5.47 -6.78 -6.14
C ILE A 31 -6.03 -7.39 -7.43
N ARG A 32 -6.93 -6.67 -8.12
CA ARG A 32 -7.63 -7.17 -9.31
C ARG A 32 -6.82 -7.08 -10.60
N VAL A 33 -6.13 -5.97 -10.82
CA VAL A 33 -5.64 -5.57 -12.15
C VAL A 33 -4.14 -5.79 -12.29
N VAL A 34 -3.39 -5.77 -11.19
CA VAL A 34 -1.93 -5.66 -11.30
C VAL A 34 -1.25 -7.01 -11.38
N SER A 35 -0.27 -7.07 -12.30
CA SER A 35 0.61 -8.20 -12.55
C SER A 35 1.17 -8.79 -11.26
N GLU A 36 1.29 -10.11 -11.22
CA GLU A 36 2.02 -10.86 -10.19
C GLU A 36 3.50 -10.44 -10.05
N ASN A 37 4.01 -9.59 -10.94
CA ASN A 37 5.39 -9.11 -10.92
C ASN A 37 5.58 -7.72 -10.30
N LEU A 38 4.51 -7.07 -9.82
CA LEU A 38 4.63 -5.78 -9.14
C LEU A 38 5.39 -5.96 -7.83
N ARG A 39 6.42 -5.13 -7.64
CA ARG A 39 7.30 -5.17 -6.47
C ARG A 39 7.40 -3.84 -5.75
N ILE A 40 7.04 -2.74 -6.39
CA ILE A 40 7.18 -1.39 -5.82
C ILE A 40 5.91 -0.58 -6.08
N ILE A 41 5.40 0.08 -5.04
CA ILE A 41 4.31 1.06 -5.17
C ILE A 41 4.70 2.36 -4.47
N GLY A 42 4.57 3.49 -5.18
CA GLY A 42 4.60 4.84 -4.62
C GLY A 42 3.19 5.36 -4.31
N ILE A 43 2.93 5.80 -3.08
CA ILE A 43 1.64 6.29 -2.60
C ILE A 43 1.76 7.78 -2.22
N PRO A 44 1.00 8.68 -2.89
CA PRO A 44 1.05 10.11 -2.63
C PRO A 44 0.32 10.50 -1.34
N TYR A 45 0.57 11.71 -0.85
CA TYR A 45 0.08 12.19 0.45
C TYR A 45 -1.46 12.19 0.58
N ASN A 46 -2.18 12.28 -0.54
CA ASN A 46 -3.64 12.37 -0.62
C ASN A 46 -4.32 10.99 -0.68
N ILE A 47 -3.57 9.89 -0.59
CA ILE A 47 -4.12 8.54 -0.48
C ILE A 47 -3.72 7.97 0.86
N LYS A 48 -4.72 7.60 1.67
CA LYS A 48 -4.51 6.98 2.98
C LYS A 48 -5.24 5.65 3.05
N PHE A 49 -4.61 4.68 3.70
CA PHE A 49 -5.26 3.42 4.01
C PHE A 49 -5.78 3.47 5.44
N SER A 50 -7.04 3.08 5.64
CA SER A 50 -7.49 2.69 6.97
C SER A 50 -6.74 1.42 7.39
N LEU A 51 -6.63 1.15 8.69
CA LEU A 51 -5.98 -0.05 9.22
C LEU A 51 -6.57 -1.32 8.59
N LYS A 52 -7.90 -1.39 8.51
CA LYS A 52 -8.64 -2.50 7.91
C LYS A 52 -8.35 -2.66 6.42
N THR A 53 -8.30 -1.55 5.67
CA THR A 53 -8.01 -1.57 4.24
C THR A 53 -6.58 -2.05 3.98
N LEU A 54 -5.63 -1.59 4.79
CA LEU A 54 -4.22 -1.99 4.70
C LEU A 54 -4.03 -3.46 5.05
N GLU A 55 -4.68 -3.96 6.10
CA GLU A 55 -4.67 -5.37 6.46
C GLU A 55 -5.24 -6.25 5.33
N THR A 56 -6.40 -5.86 4.80
CA THR A 56 -7.04 -6.56 3.68
C THR A 56 -6.14 -6.59 2.46
N PHE A 57 -5.45 -5.49 2.17
CA PHE A 57 -4.47 -5.43 1.08
C PHE A 57 -3.36 -6.46 1.26
N PHE A 58 -2.73 -6.51 2.43
CA PHE A 58 -1.64 -7.46 2.71
C PHE A 58 -2.09 -8.92 2.70
N GLU A 59 -3.26 -9.23 3.28
CA GLU A 59 -3.82 -10.58 3.22
C GLU A 59 -4.02 -11.04 1.77
N LYS A 60 -4.54 -10.17 0.91
CA LYS A 60 -4.75 -10.46 -0.52
C LYS A 60 -3.45 -10.44 -1.34
N TRP A 61 -2.38 -9.88 -0.81
CA TRP A 61 -1.06 -9.86 -1.44
C TRP A 61 -0.25 -11.14 -1.17
N ARG A 62 -0.66 -11.98 -0.22
CA ARG A 62 -0.02 -13.28 0.04
C ARG A 62 0.11 -14.12 -1.23
N GLY A 63 1.21 -14.85 -1.34
CA GLY A 63 1.53 -15.68 -2.51
C GLY A 63 2.09 -14.91 -3.71
N ARG A 64 2.14 -13.58 -3.66
CA ARG A 64 2.84 -12.73 -4.62
C ARG A 64 4.27 -12.43 -4.15
N PRO A 65 5.17 -11.95 -5.02
CA PRO A 65 6.45 -11.41 -4.60
C PRO A 65 6.29 -10.31 -3.55
N ALA A 66 7.20 -10.33 -2.57
CA ALA A 66 7.23 -9.35 -1.49
C ALA A 66 7.29 -7.92 -2.03
N ILE A 67 6.46 -7.04 -1.47
CA ILE A 67 6.26 -5.68 -1.98
C ILE A 67 7.05 -4.63 -1.19
N THR A 68 7.59 -3.65 -1.89
CA THR A 68 8.12 -2.40 -1.34
C THR A 68 7.10 -1.29 -1.50
N ILE A 69 6.79 -0.56 -0.42
CA ILE A 69 5.82 0.54 -0.44
C ILE A 69 6.51 1.84 -0.02
N LEU A 70 6.40 2.86 -0.85
CA LEU A 70 6.94 4.19 -0.62
C LEU A 70 5.77 5.15 -0.41
N MET A 71 5.58 5.63 0.82
CA MET A 71 4.53 6.57 1.17
C MET A 71 5.10 7.98 1.27
N GLU A 72 4.46 8.96 0.65
CA GLU A 72 4.86 10.38 0.80
C GLU A 72 4.58 10.92 2.22
N TYR A 73 3.60 10.34 2.92
CA TYR A 73 3.18 10.76 4.26
C TYR A 73 3.27 9.63 5.30
N PRO A 74 4.48 9.08 5.58
CA PRO A 74 4.64 7.93 6.46
C PRO A 74 4.32 8.26 7.93
N GLN A 75 4.41 9.55 8.31
CA GLN A 75 4.19 9.96 9.70
C GLN A 75 2.76 9.69 10.19
N PHE A 76 1.80 9.54 9.27
CA PHE A 76 0.43 9.12 9.61
C PHE A 76 0.41 7.73 10.26
N TYR A 77 1.17 6.78 9.70
CA TYR A 77 1.20 5.39 10.13
C TYR A 77 2.17 5.18 11.31
N GLN A 78 3.20 6.02 11.44
CA GLN A 78 4.17 5.96 12.55
C GLN A 78 3.60 6.39 13.91
N ARG A 79 2.49 7.13 13.92
CA ARG A 79 1.90 7.67 15.16
C ARG A 79 1.00 6.69 15.89
N ASP A 80 0.62 5.59 15.24
CA ASP A 80 -0.33 4.62 15.78
C ASP A 80 0.29 3.22 15.75
N ASP A 81 0.43 2.63 16.94
CA ASP A 81 1.08 1.34 17.13
C ASP A 81 0.32 0.18 16.48
N SER A 82 -0.99 0.34 16.20
CA SER A 82 -1.76 -0.66 15.47
C SER A 82 -1.23 -0.86 14.05
N TYR A 83 -0.86 0.22 13.34
CA TYR A 83 -0.25 0.13 12.01
C TYR A 83 1.16 -0.45 12.06
N LYS A 84 1.97 -0.09 13.06
CA LYS A 84 3.32 -0.67 13.23
C LYS A 84 3.27 -2.17 13.47
N ASN A 85 2.36 -2.62 14.34
CA ASN A 85 2.17 -4.02 14.65
C ASN A 85 1.71 -4.79 13.40
N LEU A 86 0.78 -4.22 12.64
CA LEU A 86 0.30 -4.78 11.38
C LEU A 86 1.45 -4.92 10.35
N ILE A 87 2.23 -3.87 10.16
CA ILE A 87 3.37 -3.87 9.23
C ILE A 87 4.43 -4.90 9.67
N SER A 88 4.74 -4.96 10.97
CA SER A 88 5.70 -5.93 11.53
C SER A 88 5.25 -7.37 11.27
N LYS A 89 3.97 -7.68 11.51
CA LYS A 89 3.37 -8.99 11.19
C LYS A 89 3.64 -9.38 9.72
N TYR A 90 3.28 -8.52 8.76
CA TYR A 90 3.42 -8.85 7.34
C TYR A 90 4.86 -8.77 6.80
N LYS A 91 5.77 -8.05 7.48
CA LYS A 91 7.22 -8.17 7.22
C LYS A 91 7.72 -9.56 7.62
N MET A 92 7.39 -10.05 8.81
CA MET A 92 7.78 -11.39 9.27
C MET A 92 7.23 -12.51 8.37
N GLU A 93 6.01 -12.33 7.87
CA GLU A 93 5.37 -13.28 6.97
C GLU A 93 5.86 -13.18 5.51
N GLY A 94 6.80 -12.27 5.21
CA GLY A 94 7.42 -12.12 3.89
C GLY A 94 6.54 -11.44 2.83
N VAL A 95 5.40 -10.87 3.22
CA VAL A 95 4.52 -10.12 2.31
C VAL A 95 5.13 -8.75 1.98
N ILE A 96 5.74 -8.10 2.98
CA ILE A 96 6.38 -6.80 2.84
C ILE A 96 7.89 -7.01 2.75
N LYS A 97 8.49 -6.53 1.65
CA LYS A 97 9.94 -6.43 1.50
C LYS A 97 10.48 -5.22 2.24
N ASP A 98 9.88 -4.05 2.00
CA ASP A 98 10.28 -2.80 2.63
C ASP A 98 9.13 -1.79 2.65
N ILE A 99 9.15 -0.88 3.62
CA ILE A 99 8.18 0.21 3.74
C ILE A 99 8.82 1.34 4.54
N ASN A 100 8.66 2.58 4.08
CA ASN A 100 9.24 3.77 4.69
C ASN A 100 8.42 4.34 5.88
N VAL A 101 7.70 3.46 6.58
CA VAL A 101 6.95 3.73 7.82
C VAL A 101 7.77 3.28 9.00
#